data_AF-A0A6P8N7P0-F1
#
_entry.id   AF-A0A6P8N7P0-F1
#
_cell.length_a   1.000
_cell.length_b   1.000
_cell.length_c   1.000
_cell.angle_alpha   90.00
_cell.angle_beta   90.00
_cell.angle_gamma   90.00
#
_symmetry.space_group_name_H-M   'P 1'
#
loop_
_entity.id
_entity.type
_entity.pdbx_description
1 polymer ?
#
loop_
_entity_poly.entity_id
_entity_poly.type
_entity_poly.pdbx_seq_one_letter_code
_entity_poly.pdbx_strand_id
1 'polypeptide(L)'
;IVGSYNPLQRQDFTINEKMIIWESTFNQTIPQAKCSERCLPGFRKLTRKGEPVCCYDCIPCPEGEISSQSDMDNCVSCREDQRPNHERNTCIPKLITFLSYEDSLGNALTTSSIFFFLINAVILRIFITYRDTPIVRANNRDISFILLTSLMSCFLCSLMFIGRPQVTTCILRQAAFGIIFSISLSSILAKTITVVTAFHATKPGSRFQKWMSSRVSISIILSCFLLQVLICLVWLCTAPPFPYLNMNVDTGIIVVECNEGSAIAFYCVLGFLAFLAAISFIIAFLSRNLPDGFNEAKNITFSMLVFCSVWLTFIPAYLSTRGKYTVAVEIFAIQASSAGLLGCIFIPKCYIILLRPDMNSRKCLK
;
A
#
# COMPACT_ATOMS: atom_id res chain seq x y z
N ILE A 1 7.99 17.35 79.55
CA ILE A 1 7.67 16.05 78.92
C ILE A 1 6.78 16.36 77.74
N VAL A 2 7.21 16.04 76.51
CA VAL A 2 6.50 16.41 75.28
C VAL A 2 5.67 15.27 74.69
N GLY A 3 5.63 14.10 75.34
CA GLY A 3 4.91 12.92 74.88
C GLY A 3 5.04 11.71 75.80
N SER A 4 4.37 10.61 75.47
CA SER A 4 4.43 9.31 76.16
C SER A 4 4.46 8.15 75.14
N TYR A 5 5.08 7.03 75.53
CA TYR A 5 5.13 5.80 74.75
C TYR A 5 4.91 4.58 75.65
N ASN A 6 3.95 3.72 75.31
CA ASN A 6 3.71 2.46 76.01
C ASN A 6 4.23 1.27 75.19
N PRO A 7 5.30 0.58 75.62
CA PRO A 7 5.89 -0.53 74.87
C PRO A 7 5.01 -1.79 74.81
N LEU A 8 4.01 -1.91 75.69
CA LEU A 8 3.11 -3.07 75.76
C LEU A 8 1.91 -2.93 74.80
N GLN A 9 1.60 -1.71 74.36
CA GLN A 9 0.54 -1.42 73.39
C GLN A 9 1.15 -0.67 72.22
N ARG A 10 1.41 -1.39 71.11
CA ARG A 10 2.12 -0.92 69.90
C ARG A 10 1.60 0.39 69.27
N GLN A 11 0.45 0.91 69.69
CA GLN A 11 -0.18 2.10 69.13
C GLN A 11 -0.29 3.30 70.09
N ASP A 12 0.18 3.18 71.33
CA ASP A 12 0.11 4.26 72.32
C ASP A 12 1.40 5.10 72.33
N PHE A 13 1.63 5.80 71.22
CA PHE A 13 2.63 6.86 71.11
C PHE A 13 1.92 8.20 70.95
N THR A 14 2.10 9.11 71.91
CA THR A 14 1.54 10.46 71.83
C THR A 14 2.65 11.49 71.96
N ILE A 15 2.65 12.49 71.08
CA ILE A 15 3.59 13.60 71.12
C ILE A 15 2.84 14.91 70.88
N ASN A 16 3.14 15.92 71.70
CA ASN A 16 2.57 17.25 71.59
C ASN A 16 3.59 18.16 70.88
N GLU A 17 3.47 18.25 69.56
CA GLU A 17 4.40 18.99 68.68
C GLU A 17 4.53 20.48 69.07
N LYS A 18 3.48 21.08 69.64
CA LYS A 18 3.46 22.49 70.06
C LYS A 18 4.31 22.78 71.29
N MET A 19 4.68 21.75 72.06
CA MET A 19 5.55 21.87 73.23
C MET A 19 7.03 21.63 72.91
N ILE A 20 7.37 21.32 71.65
CA ILE A 20 8.74 21.14 71.20
C ILE A 20 9.35 22.52 70.93
N ILE A 21 10.40 22.87 71.68
CA ILE A 21 11.12 24.15 71.54
C ILE A 21 12.28 23.93 70.56
N TRP A 22 12.23 24.60 69.41
CA TRP A 22 13.30 24.59 68.40
C TRP A 22 14.26 25.77 68.61
N GLU A 23 15.52 25.60 68.22
CA GLU A 23 16.56 26.63 68.36
C GLU A 23 16.26 27.85 67.48
N SER A 24 16.34 29.06 68.05
CA SER A 24 15.87 30.32 67.46
C SER A 24 16.52 30.76 66.15
N THR A 25 17.64 30.14 65.76
CA THR A 25 18.33 30.34 64.47
C THR A 25 17.60 29.68 63.29
N PHE A 26 16.74 28.69 63.54
CA PHE A 26 15.88 28.09 62.51
C PHE A 26 14.61 28.92 62.36
N ASN A 27 14.67 29.95 61.50
CA ASN A 27 13.50 30.74 61.15
C ASN A 27 12.45 29.87 60.43
N GLN A 28 11.46 29.38 61.19
CA GLN A 28 10.12 28.97 60.77
C GLN A 28 9.91 27.69 59.94
N THR A 29 10.92 26.83 59.75
CA THR A 29 10.69 25.48 59.16
C THR A 29 11.41 24.38 59.93
N ILE A 30 10.66 23.31 60.24
CA ILE A 30 11.18 22.11 60.92
C ILE A 30 12.25 21.46 60.02
N PRO A 31 13.47 21.18 60.53
CA PRO A 31 14.52 20.56 59.74
C PRO A 31 14.09 19.16 59.29
N GLN A 32 14.06 18.92 57.99
CA GLN A 32 13.78 17.61 57.43
C GLN A 32 15.09 16.83 57.29
N ALA A 33 15.19 15.67 57.94
CA ALA A 33 16.31 14.75 57.79
C ALA A 33 16.20 13.96 56.47
N LYS A 34 16.39 14.64 55.34
CA LYS A 34 16.35 14.04 53.99
C LYS A 34 17.66 14.31 53.27
N CYS A 35 18.16 13.29 52.57
CA CYS A 35 19.37 13.37 51.76
C CYS A 35 19.07 13.87 50.34
N SER A 36 17.95 13.42 49.78
CA SER A 36 17.48 13.77 48.44
C SER A 36 16.04 14.29 48.49
N GLU A 37 15.74 15.24 47.60
CA GLU A 37 14.37 15.66 47.33
C GLU A 37 13.60 14.58 46.57
N ARG A 38 12.26 14.61 46.68
CA ARG A 38 11.41 13.65 45.97
C ARG A 38 11.50 13.83 44.46
N CYS A 39 11.56 12.71 43.73
CA CYS A 39 11.53 12.79 42.27
C CYS A 39 10.15 13.19 41.75
N LEU A 40 10.12 14.12 40.79
CA LEU A 40 8.90 14.50 40.10
C LEU A 40 8.46 13.39 39.13
N PRO A 41 7.16 13.33 38.76
CA PRO A 41 6.69 12.48 37.68
C PRO A 41 7.54 12.65 36.41
N GLY A 42 7.80 11.57 35.69
CA GLY A 42 8.74 11.51 34.56
C GLY A 42 10.17 11.08 34.92
N PHE A 43 10.51 11.06 36.20
CA PHE A 43 11.82 10.67 36.71
C PHE A 43 11.70 9.43 37.61
N ARG A 44 12.77 8.61 37.62
CA ARG A 44 12.99 7.49 38.55
C ARG A 44 14.19 7.75 39.43
N LYS A 45 14.21 7.06 40.57
CA LYS A 45 15.36 7.09 41.48
C LYS A 45 16.53 6.29 40.91
N LEU A 46 17.72 6.83 41.11
CA LEU A 46 18.98 6.12 40.93
C LEU A 46 19.79 6.25 42.22
N THR A 47 19.90 5.16 42.98
CA THR A 47 20.67 5.14 44.22
C THR A 47 22.13 5.47 43.95
N ARG A 48 22.71 6.37 44.75
CA ARG A 48 24.12 6.73 44.65
C ARG A 48 24.99 5.57 45.09
N LYS A 49 26.06 5.32 44.34
CA LYS A 49 26.93 4.17 44.56
C LYS A 49 27.72 4.37 45.85
N GLY A 50 27.51 3.52 46.86
CA GLY A 50 28.21 3.58 48.14
C GLY A 50 27.54 4.45 49.21
N GLU A 51 26.39 5.07 48.92
CA GLU A 51 25.60 5.85 49.89
C GLU A 51 24.36 5.06 50.38
N PRO A 52 23.71 5.47 51.49
CA PRO A 52 22.46 4.87 51.96
C PRO A 52 21.33 4.99 50.93
N VAL A 53 20.35 4.06 50.98
CA VAL A 53 19.23 4.00 50.02
C VAL A 53 18.38 5.29 49.95
N CYS A 54 18.39 6.11 51.00
CA CYS A 54 17.70 7.40 51.02
C CYS A 54 18.41 8.53 50.23
N CYS A 55 19.64 8.29 49.77
CA CYS A 55 20.43 9.21 48.94
C CYS A 55 20.43 8.71 47.49
N TYR A 56 19.64 9.37 46.66
CA TYR A 56 19.47 9.02 45.24
C TYR A 56 19.41 10.27 44.36
N ASP A 57 19.69 10.09 43.08
CA ASP A 57 19.48 11.12 42.06
C ASP A 57 18.22 10.81 41.25
N CYS A 58 17.51 11.85 40.82
CA CYS A 58 16.35 11.73 39.96
C CYS A 58 16.77 11.78 38.50
N ILE A 59 16.61 10.67 37.78
CA ILE A 59 16.97 10.56 36.37
C ILE A 59 15.72 10.29 35.52
N PRO A 60 15.65 10.81 34.28
CA PRO A 60 14.48 10.62 33.44
C PRO A 60 14.25 9.14 33.13
N CYS A 61 12.99 8.73 33.02
CA CYS A 61 12.62 7.38 32.57
C CYS A 61 13.21 7.08 31.19
N PRO A 62 13.59 5.83 30.86
CA PRO A 62 14.07 5.47 29.53
C PRO A 62 12.96 5.60 28.46
N GLU A 63 13.33 5.52 27.17
CA GLU A 63 12.36 5.60 26.08
C GLU A 63 11.33 4.47 26.16
N GLY A 64 10.04 4.81 25.98
CA GLY A 64 8.93 3.85 26.08
C GLY A 64 8.35 3.66 27.48
N GLU A 65 8.97 4.23 28.51
CA GLU A 65 8.54 4.12 29.91
C GLU A 65 8.13 5.48 30.49
N ILE A 66 7.28 5.43 31.53
CA ILE A 66 6.77 6.58 32.26
C ILE A 66 6.89 6.43 33.77
N SER A 67 6.86 7.55 34.48
CA SER A 67 6.68 7.61 35.94
C SER A 67 5.52 8.55 36.23
N SER A 68 4.36 7.98 36.60
CA SER A 68 3.11 8.75 36.77
C SER A 68 2.95 9.37 38.15
N GLN A 69 3.68 8.85 39.14
CA GLN A 69 3.65 9.30 40.53
C GLN A 69 5.00 9.90 40.91
N SER A 70 4.98 10.81 41.89
CA SER A 70 6.22 11.30 42.48
C SER A 70 6.93 10.17 43.23
N ASP A 71 8.26 10.19 43.17
CA ASP A 71 9.13 9.35 44.00
C ASP A 71 9.06 7.84 43.70
N MET A 72 8.78 7.47 42.44
CA MET A 72 8.83 6.07 41.98
C MET A 72 10.27 5.55 41.84
N ASP A 73 10.49 4.30 42.28
CA ASP A 73 11.80 3.65 42.19
C ASP A 73 12.10 3.16 40.77
N ASN A 74 11.07 2.67 40.05
CA ASN A 74 11.16 2.17 38.69
C ASN A 74 10.09 2.82 37.79
N CYS A 75 10.41 2.96 36.50
CA CYS A 75 9.45 3.40 35.50
C CYS A 75 8.61 2.22 34.99
N VAL A 76 7.45 2.53 34.42
CA VAL A 76 6.49 1.56 33.90
C VAL A 76 6.34 1.76 32.40
N SER A 77 6.39 0.69 31.62
CA SER A 77 6.17 0.75 30.17
C SER A 77 4.71 1.07 29.84
N CYS A 78 4.48 1.89 28.82
CA CYS A 78 3.13 2.12 28.29
C CYS A 78 2.60 0.87 27.56
N ARG A 79 1.27 0.77 27.45
CA ARG A 79 0.63 -0.25 26.60
C ARG A 79 1.00 -0.04 25.13
N GLU A 80 0.92 -1.09 24.32
CA GLU A 80 1.37 -1.05 22.91
C GLU A 80 0.66 0.02 22.05
N ASP A 81 -0.60 0.34 22.38
CA ASP A 81 -1.43 1.35 21.73
C ASP A 81 -1.10 2.79 22.18
N GLN A 82 -0.21 2.94 23.16
CA GLN A 82 0.13 4.19 23.81
C GLN A 82 1.62 4.50 23.69
N ARG A 83 1.97 5.78 23.84
CA ARG A 83 3.34 6.27 23.90
C ARG A 83 3.51 7.21 25.10
N PRO A 84 4.71 7.32 25.69
CA PRO A 84 4.98 8.38 26.66
C PRO A 84 4.75 9.77 26.06
N ASN A 85 4.22 10.69 26.86
CA ASN A 85 4.26 12.11 26.54
C ASN A 85 5.70 12.66 26.64
N HIS A 86 5.92 13.91 26.21
CA HIS A 86 7.26 14.52 26.22
C HIS A 86 7.88 14.55 27.63
N GLU A 87 7.06 14.73 28.67
CA GLU A 87 7.50 14.77 30.07
C GLU A 87 7.65 13.37 30.69
N ARG A 88 7.34 12.29 29.96
CA ARG A 88 7.39 10.88 30.42
C ARG A 88 6.58 10.62 31.71
N ASN A 89 5.55 11.41 31.98
CA ASN A 89 4.69 11.27 33.16
C ASN A 89 3.35 10.58 32.85
N THR A 90 2.93 10.57 31.58
CA THR A 90 1.64 10.02 31.17
C THR A 90 1.75 9.27 29.86
N CYS A 91 0.97 8.19 29.74
CA CYS A 91 0.81 7.46 28.48
C CYS A 91 -0.31 8.12 27.67
N ILE A 92 0.00 8.53 26.45
CA ILE A 92 -0.94 9.11 25.50
C ILE A 92 -1.17 8.16 24.32
N PRO A 93 -2.38 8.11 23.73
CA PRO A 93 -2.63 7.27 22.56
C PRO A 93 -1.69 7.61 21.40
N LYS A 94 -1.17 6.60 20.70
CA LYS A 94 -0.40 6.83 19.46
C LYS A 94 -1.33 7.35 18.36
N LEU A 95 -0.78 8.19 17.47
CA LEU A 95 -1.54 8.76 16.35
C LEU A 95 -1.78 7.69 15.29
N ILE A 96 -3.04 7.57 14.83
CA ILE A 96 -3.41 6.68 13.74
C ILE A 96 -3.07 7.34 12.41
N THR A 97 -2.22 6.72 11.60
CA THR A 97 -1.84 7.20 10.27
C THR A 97 -2.28 6.23 9.18
N PHE A 98 -2.86 6.75 8.09
CA PHE A 98 -3.23 6.04 6.87
C PHE A 98 -3.05 6.97 5.67
N LEU A 99 -3.12 6.45 4.44
CA LEU A 99 -3.07 7.28 3.23
C LEU A 99 -4.42 8.00 3.05
N SER A 100 -4.52 9.23 3.54
CA SER A 100 -5.74 10.03 3.48
C SER A 100 -5.90 10.74 2.13
N TYR A 101 -7.14 11.00 1.70
CA TYR A 101 -7.44 11.88 0.57
C TYR A 101 -7.01 13.33 0.81
N GLU A 102 -6.92 13.74 2.08
CA GLU A 102 -6.51 15.08 2.50
C GLU A 102 -4.98 15.24 2.52
N ASP A 103 -4.23 14.13 2.53
CA ASP A 103 -2.78 14.17 2.43
C ASP A 103 -2.37 14.62 1.02
N SER A 104 -1.30 15.40 0.90
CA SER A 104 -0.77 15.86 -0.40
C SER A 104 -0.51 14.71 -1.37
N LEU A 105 0.05 13.60 -0.87
CA LEU A 105 0.31 12.39 -1.66
C LEU A 105 -0.99 11.67 -2.08
N GLY A 106 -1.96 11.52 -1.17
CA GLY A 106 -3.23 10.87 -1.48
C GLY A 106 -4.06 11.67 -2.49
N ASN A 107 -4.09 13.01 -2.35
CA ASN A 107 -4.72 13.91 -3.30
C ASN A 107 -4.05 13.85 -4.68
N ALA A 108 -2.72 13.85 -4.74
CA ALA A 108 -1.98 13.74 -6.00
C ALA A 108 -2.29 12.42 -6.73
N LEU A 109 -2.28 11.29 -6.01
CA LEU A 109 -2.59 9.96 -6.57
C LEU A 109 -4.05 9.82 -7.02
N THR A 110 -4.98 10.45 -6.31
CA THR A 110 -6.40 10.48 -6.67
C THR A 110 -6.59 11.31 -7.95
N THR A 111 -5.98 12.49 -8.00
CA THR A 111 -6.05 13.36 -9.17
C THR A 111 -5.45 12.70 -10.40
N SER A 112 -4.30 12.03 -10.29
CA SER A 112 -3.69 11.29 -11.39
C SER A 112 -4.56 10.12 -11.86
N SER A 113 -5.16 9.36 -10.93
CA SER A 113 -6.10 8.27 -11.25
C SER A 113 -7.27 8.78 -12.10
N ILE A 114 -7.94 9.85 -11.65
CA ILE A 114 -9.09 10.45 -12.36
C ILE A 114 -8.66 10.99 -13.72
N PHE A 115 -7.50 11.65 -13.80
CA PHE A 115 -6.97 12.16 -15.06
C PHE A 115 -6.74 11.05 -16.10
N PHE A 116 -6.07 9.97 -15.73
CA PHE A 116 -5.85 8.84 -16.64
C PHE A 116 -7.12 8.10 -17.00
N PHE A 117 -8.07 7.99 -16.06
CA PHE A 117 -9.41 7.47 -16.34
C PHE A 117 -10.13 8.29 -17.42
N LEU A 118 -10.10 9.62 -17.32
CA LEU A 118 -10.71 10.52 -18.31
C LEU A 118 -10.03 10.39 -19.68
N ILE A 119 -8.70 10.34 -19.74
CA ILE A 119 -7.95 10.09 -20.99
C ILE A 119 -8.39 8.76 -21.61
N ASN A 120 -8.45 7.69 -20.81
CA ASN A 120 -8.86 6.38 -21.30
C ASN A 120 -10.32 6.40 -21.81
N ALA A 121 -11.22 7.07 -21.11
CA ALA A 121 -12.61 7.24 -21.55
C ALA A 121 -12.71 7.98 -22.91
N VAL A 122 -11.88 9.01 -23.13
CA VAL A 122 -11.80 9.72 -24.42
C VAL A 122 -11.29 8.77 -25.51
N ILE A 123 -10.23 8.01 -25.25
CA ILE A 123 -9.69 7.01 -26.19
C ILE A 123 -10.75 5.96 -26.52
N LEU A 124 -11.44 5.41 -25.52
CA LEU A 124 -12.53 4.46 -25.71
C LEU A 124 -13.65 5.05 -26.57
N ARG A 125 -14.06 6.30 -26.32
CA ARG A 125 -15.06 7.00 -27.14
C ARG A 125 -14.61 7.15 -28.60
N ILE A 126 -13.33 7.47 -28.85
CA ILE A 126 -12.76 7.53 -30.20
C ILE A 126 -12.87 6.16 -30.87
N PHE A 127 -12.47 5.08 -30.18
CA PHE A 127 -12.55 3.71 -30.73
C PHE A 127 -13.98 3.26 -31.02
N ILE A 128 -14.97 3.68 -30.21
CA ILE A 128 -16.39 3.42 -30.47
C ILE A 128 -16.88 4.19 -31.69
N THR A 129 -16.55 5.48 -31.78
CA THR A 129 -16.99 6.37 -32.87
C THR A 129 -16.41 5.92 -34.21
N TYR A 130 -15.12 5.60 -34.23
CA TYR A 130 -14.40 5.16 -35.43
C TYR A 130 -14.35 3.64 -35.55
N ARG A 131 -15.32 2.91 -34.95
CA ARG A 131 -15.28 1.45 -34.93
C ARG A 131 -15.19 0.85 -36.33
N ASP A 132 -15.81 1.49 -37.32
CA ASP A 132 -15.87 0.99 -38.70
C ASP A 132 -14.66 1.30 -39.57
N THR A 133 -13.69 2.03 -39.02
CA THR A 133 -12.41 2.23 -39.69
C THR A 133 -11.62 0.93 -39.82
N PRO A 134 -10.89 0.74 -40.93
CA PRO A 134 -10.14 -0.47 -41.16
C PRO A 134 -8.98 -0.66 -40.17
N ILE A 135 -8.43 0.42 -39.58
CA ILE A 135 -7.48 0.34 -38.46
C ILE A 135 -8.10 -0.38 -37.25
N VAL A 136 -9.28 0.07 -36.79
CA VAL A 136 -9.96 -0.54 -35.62
C VAL A 136 -10.44 -1.95 -35.93
N ARG A 137 -10.87 -2.22 -37.17
CA ARG A 137 -11.30 -3.56 -37.61
C ARG A 137 -10.16 -4.57 -37.74
N ALA A 138 -8.99 -4.14 -38.20
CA ALA A 138 -7.80 -4.98 -38.28
C ALA A 138 -7.26 -5.34 -36.89
N ASN A 139 -7.52 -4.48 -35.91
CA ASN A 139 -6.99 -4.59 -34.54
C ASN A 139 -7.84 -5.42 -33.56
N ASN A 140 -8.59 -6.42 -34.05
CA ASN A 140 -9.55 -7.22 -33.27
C ASN A 140 -10.33 -6.39 -32.24
N ARG A 141 -11.36 -5.70 -32.73
CA ARG A 141 -12.21 -4.75 -32.00
C ARG A 141 -12.51 -5.20 -30.57
N ASP A 142 -12.94 -6.44 -30.39
CA ASP A 142 -13.40 -6.97 -29.11
C ASP A 142 -12.29 -7.00 -28.05
N ILE A 143 -11.09 -7.48 -28.39
CA ILE A 143 -9.94 -7.52 -27.47
C ILE A 143 -9.51 -6.11 -27.08
N SER A 144 -9.49 -5.19 -28.05
CA SER A 144 -9.14 -3.79 -27.81
C SER A 144 -10.16 -3.09 -26.89
N PHE A 145 -11.46 -3.38 -27.02
CA PHE A 145 -12.49 -2.87 -26.11
C PHE A 145 -12.37 -3.48 -24.70
N ILE A 146 -12.11 -4.78 -24.59
CA ILE A 146 -11.88 -5.44 -23.29
C ILE A 146 -10.68 -4.81 -22.59
N LEU A 147 -9.56 -4.63 -23.31
CA LEU A 147 -8.34 -4.03 -22.75
C LEU A 147 -8.54 -2.56 -22.32
N LEU A 148 -9.22 -1.72 -23.13
CA LEU A 148 -9.49 -0.33 -22.75
C LEU A 148 -10.38 -0.25 -21.50
N THR A 149 -11.42 -1.09 -21.46
CA THR A 149 -12.35 -1.16 -20.33
C THR A 149 -11.65 -1.67 -19.06
N SER A 150 -10.80 -2.69 -19.18
CA SER A 150 -10.04 -3.20 -18.03
C SER A 150 -9.04 -2.18 -17.52
N LEU A 151 -8.32 -1.46 -18.39
CA LEU A 151 -7.43 -0.36 -18.01
C LEU A 151 -8.18 0.79 -17.32
N MET A 152 -9.40 1.10 -17.76
CA MET A 152 -10.26 2.10 -17.13
C MET A 152 -10.61 1.69 -15.69
N SER A 153 -10.94 0.42 -15.51
CA SER A 153 -11.14 -0.18 -14.18
C SER A 153 -9.85 -0.23 -13.36
N CYS A 154 -8.67 -0.42 -13.96
CA CYS A 154 -7.38 -0.36 -13.24
C CYS A 154 -7.12 1.02 -12.63
N PHE A 155 -7.41 2.10 -13.36
CA PHE A 155 -7.26 3.44 -12.81
C PHE A 155 -8.21 3.66 -11.63
N LEU A 156 -9.47 3.25 -11.75
CA LEU A 156 -10.45 3.36 -10.68
C LEU A 156 -10.13 2.46 -9.46
N CYS A 157 -9.66 1.24 -9.66
CA CYS A 157 -9.38 0.31 -8.56
C CYS A 157 -8.27 0.84 -7.65
N SER A 158 -7.36 1.66 -8.17
CA SER A 158 -6.32 2.31 -7.38
C SER A 158 -6.88 3.24 -6.29
N LEU A 159 -8.10 3.79 -6.46
CA LEU A 159 -8.78 4.60 -5.45
C LEU A 159 -9.21 3.79 -4.23
N MET A 160 -9.43 2.47 -4.38
CA MET A 160 -9.80 1.58 -3.26
C MET A 160 -8.68 1.41 -2.24
N PHE A 161 -7.45 1.76 -2.61
CA PHE A 161 -6.28 1.73 -1.74
C PHE A 161 -6.14 3.01 -0.90
N ILE A 162 -6.88 4.08 -1.22
CA ILE A 162 -6.83 5.37 -0.53
C ILE A 162 -7.99 5.49 0.46
N GLY A 163 -7.70 6.01 1.65
CA GLY A 163 -8.67 6.22 2.72
C GLY A 163 -8.45 5.31 3.92
N ARG A 164 -9.40 5.36 4.87
CA ARG A 164 -9.33 4.55 6.09
C ARG A 164 -9.62 3.08 5.75
N PRO A 165 -8.71 2.14 6.04
CA PRO A 165 -8.94 0.73 5.76
C PRO A 165 -10.09 0.19 6.62
N GLN A 166 -11.13 -0.29 5.94
CA GLN A 166 -12.26 -1.02 6.48
C GLN A 166 -12.17 -2.50 6.07
N VAL A 167 -12.90 -3.38 6.75
CA VAL A 167 -12.95 -4.81 6.42
C VAL A 167 -13.30 -5.04 4.94
N THR A 168 -14.31 -4.32 4.45
CA THR A 168 -14.77 -4.39 3.05
C THR A 168 -13.70 -3.92 2.06
N THR A 169 -13.04 -2.79 2.33
CA THR A 169 -11.99 -2.26 1.43
C THR A 169 -10.76 -3.17 1.43
N CYS A 170 -10.39 -3.75 2.57
CA CYS A 170 -9.27 -4.69 2.67
C CYS A 170 -9.49 -5.94 1.81
N ILE A 171 -10.70 -6.51 1.86
CA ILE A 171 -11.07 -7.67 1.05
C ILE A 171 -11.08 -7.32 -0.44
N LEU A 172 -11.72 -6.21 -0.79
CA LEU A 172 -11.96 -5.88 -2.19
C LEU A 172 -10.72 -5.35 -2.91
N ARG A 173 -9.83 -4.60 -2.25
CA ARG A 173 -8.70 -3.92 -2.92
C ARG A 173 -7.80 -4.89 -3.70
N GLN A 174 -7.34 -5.97 -3.06
CA GLN A 174 -6.39 -6.92 -3.64
C GLN A 174 -7.08 -7.88 -4.60
N ALA A 175 -8.31 -8.30 -4.29
CA ALA A 175 -9.11 -9.13 -5.19
C ALA A 175 -9.45 -8.39 -6.49
N ALA A 176 -9.92 -7.14 -6.38
CA ALA A 176 -10.22 -6.31 -7.54
C ALA A 176 -8.96 -6.03 -8.37
N PHE A 177 -7.86 -5.63 -7.73
CA PHE A 177 -6.57 -5.45 -8.40
C PHE A 177 -6.18 -6.71 -9.19
N GLY A 178 -6.12 -7.87 -8.54
CA GLY A 178 -5.71 -9.12 -9.17
C GLY A 178 -6.59 -9.53 -10.34
N ILE A 179 -7.91 -9.47 -10.18
CA ILE A 179 -8.88 -9.85 -11.22
C ILE A 179 -8.79 -8.88 -12.41
N ILE A 180 -8.79 -7.58 -12.18
CA ILE A 180 -8.79 -6.56 -13.25
C ILE A 180 -7.45 -6.57 -14.01
N PHE A 181 -6.32 -6.70 -13.31
CA PHE A 181 -5.01 -6.80 -13.96
C PHE A 181 -4.87 -8.09 -14.77
N SER A 182 -5.43 -9.20 -14.30
CA SER A 182 -5.42 -10.47 -15.03
C SER A 182 -6.18 -10.35 -16.36
N ILE A 183 -7.33 -9.67 -16.38
CA ILE A 183 -8.06 -9.37 -17.63
C ILE A 183 -7.21 -8.52 -18.58
N SER A 184 -6.52 -7.50 -18.05
CA SER A 184 -5.66 -6.62 -18.85
C SER A 184 -4.47 -7.38 -19.47
N LEU A 185 -3.74 -8.16 -18.67
CA LEU A 185 -2.59 -8.94 -19.12
C LEU A 185 -2.99 -10.07 -20.07
N SER A 186 -4.07 -10.79 -19.78
CA SER A 186 -4.58 -11.84 -20.67
C SER A 186 -5.08 -11.26 -22.00
N SER A 187 -5.64 -10.04 -22.00
CA SER A 187 -6.00 -9.33 -23.24
C SER A 187 -4.78 -8.95 -24.07
N ILE A 188 -3.68 -8.53 -23.43
CA ILE A 188 -2.41 -8.27 -24.13
C ILE A 188 -1.84 -9.58 -24.67
N LEU A 189 -1.81 -10.65 -23.88
CA LEU A 189 -1.37 -11.96 -24.32
C LEU A 189 -2.14 -12.43 -25.56
N ALA A 190 -3.47 -12.36 -25.50
CA ALA A 190 -4.36 -12.72 -26.59
C ALA A 190 -4.11 -11.84 -27.84
N LYS A 191 -3.90 -10.54 -27.64
CA LYS A 191 -3.55 -9.60 -28.71
C LYS A 191 -2.23 -9.96 -29.38
N THR A 192 -1.19 -10.24 -28.60
CA THR A 192 0.13 -10.62 -29.12
C THR A 192 0.08 -11.95 -29.88
N ILE A 193 -0.62 -12.95 -29.34
CA ILE A 193 -0.85 -14.23 -30.03
C ILE A 193 -1.60 -14.02 -31.35
N THR A 194 -2.58 -13.13 -31.37
CA THR A 194 -3.31 -12.79 -32.59
C THR A 194 -2.40 -12.16 -33.65
N VAL A 195 -1.49 -11.25 -33.24
CA VAL A 195 -0.48 -10.68 -34.14
C VAL A 195 0.42 -11.78 -34.68
N VAL A 196 0.99 -12.64 -33.82
CA VAL A 196 1.90 -13.73 -34.25
C VAL A 196 1.21 -14.72 -35.18
N THR A 197 -0.02 -15.13 -34.87
CA THR A 197 -0.81 -16.07 -35.70
C THR A 197 -1.26 -15.46 -37.02
N ALA A 198 -1.34 -14.13 -37.13
CA ALA A 198 -1.59 -13.47 -38.40
C ALA A 198 -0.44 -13.68 -39.40
N PHE A 199 0.80 -13.64 -38.92
CA PHE A 199 2.02 -13.77 -39.75
C PHE A 199 2.42 -15.22 -40.05
N HIS A 200 2.25 -16.14 -39.10
CA HIS A 200 2.68 -17.54 -39.26
C HIS A 200 1.64 -18.46 -39.92
N ALA A 201 0.44 -17.97 -40.26
CA ALA A 201 -0.58 -18.82 -40.86
C ALA A 201 -0.31 -19.14 -42.34
N THR A 202 -0.60 -20.37 -42.73
CA THR A 202 -0.46 -20.89 -44.11
C THR A 202 -1.37 -20.22 -45.13
N LYS A 203 -2.47 -19.57 -44.71
CA LYS A 203 -3.35 -18.75 -45.57
C LYS A 203 -3.70 -17.43 -44.86
N PRO A 204 -2.82 -16.41 -44.91
CA PRO A 204 -3.05 -15.14 -44.24
C PRO A 204 -4.33 -14.47 -44.77
N GLY A 205 -5.23 -14.10 -43.85
CA GLY A 205 -6.45 -13.34 -44.15
C GLY A 205 -7.71 -14.15 -44.45
N SER A 206 -7.67 -15.48 -44.33
CA SER A 206 -8.88 -16.31 -44.50
C SER A 206 -9.94 -16.02 -43.43
N ARG A 207 -11.23 -16.15 -43.78
CA ARG A 207 -12.35 -16.00 -42.82
C ARG A 207 -12.24 -16.98 -41.64
N PHE A 208 -11.76 -18.19 -41.92
CA PHE A 208 -11.54 -19.23 -40.91
C PHE A 208 -10.43 -18.86 -39.92
N GLN A 209 -9.29 -18.32 -40.39
CA GLN A 209 -8.20 -17.87 -39.52
C GLN A 209 -8.66 -16.75 -38.57
N LYS A 210 -9.39 -15.74 -39.08
CA LYS A 210 -9.92 -14.65 -38.24
C LYS A 210 -10.90 -15.14 -37.19
N TRP A 211 -11.78 -16.06 -37.56
CA TRP A 211 -12.74 -16.68 -36.64
C TRP A 211 -12.06 -17.51 -35.55
N MET A 212 -11.09 -18.35 -35.95
CA MET A 212 -10.31 -19.18 -35.02
C MET A 212 -9.49 -18.32 -34.05
N SER A 213 -8.82 -17.28 -34.54
CA SER A 213 -8.02 -16.36 -33.72
C SER A 213 -8.88 -15.60 -32.69
N SER A 214 -10.08 -15.15 -33.07
CA SER A 214 -11.02 -14.50 -32.15
C SER A 214 -11.51 -15.44 -31.05
N ARG A 215 -11.89 -16.68 -31.40
CA ARG A 215 -12.32 -17.71 -30.43
C ARG A 215 -11.20 -18.07 -29.44
N VAL A 216 -9.98 -18.28 -29.93
CA VAL A 216 -8.81 -18.58 -29.09
C VAL A 216 -8.51 -17.44 -28.13
N SER A 217 -8.55 -16.19 -28.62
CA SER A 217 -8.30 -15.00 -27.80
C SER A 217 -9.28 -14.84 -26.65
N ILE A 218 -10.58 -14.99 -26.92
CA ILE A 218 -11.62 -14.91 -25.89
C ILE A 218 -11.47 -16.06 -24.89
N SER A 219 -11.15 -17.27 -25.37
CA SER A 219 -10.91 -18.43 -24.51
C SER A 219 -9.74 -18.19 -23.53
N ILE A 220 -8.64 -17.59 -24.00
CA ILE A 220 -7.48 -17.24 -23.16
C ILE A 220 -7.91 -16.26 -22.06
N ILE A 221 -8.60 -15.17 -22.43
CA ILE A 221 -9.03 -14.15 -21.47
C ILE A 221 -9.96 -14.76 -20.41
N LEU A 222 -10.96 -15.54 -20.84
CA LEU A 222 -11.93 -16.16 -19.96
C LEU A 222 -11.28 -17.19 -19.02
N SER A 223 -10.39 -18.03 -19.54
CA SER A 223 -9.66 -19.02 -18.76
C SER A 223 -8.77 -18.36 -17.69
N CYS A 224 -8.03 -17.32 -18.07
CA CYS A 224 -7.18 -16.58 -17.13
C CYS A 224 -8.00 -15.86 -16.04
N PHE A 225 -9.13 -15.26 -16.44
CA PHE A 225 -10.07 -14.62 -15.52
C PHE A 225 -10.63 -15.63 -14.51
N LEU A 226 -11.15 -16.77 -14.97
CA LEU A 226 -11.72 -17.80 -14.09
C LEU A 226 -10.67 -18.37 -13.12
N LEU A 227 -9.44 -18.59 -13.60
CA LEU A 227 -8.35 -19.06 -12.76
C LEU A 227 -7.99 -18.02 -11.69
N GLN A 228 -7.88 -16.74 -12.06
CA GLN A 228 -7.59 -15.68 -11.11
C GLN A 228 -8.71 -15.52 -10.06
N VAL A 229 -9.97 -15.60 -10.50
CA VAL A 229 -11.14 -15.58 -9.59
C VAL A 229 -11.09 -16.75 -8.63
N LEU A 230 -10.76 -17.96 -9.11
CA LEU A 230 -10.61 -19.13 -8.24
C LEU A 230 -9.51 -18.93 -7.19
N ILE A 231 -8.34 -18.42 -7.58
CA ILE A 231 -7.24 -18.13 -6.65
C ILE A 231 -7.69 -17.11 -5.60
N CYS A 232 -8.37 -16.03 -6.01
CA CYS A 232 -8.89 -15.03 -5.09
C CYS A 232 -9.98 -15.59 -4.16
N LEU A 233 -10.89 -16.43 -4.66
CA LEU A 233 -11.93 -17.07 -3.84
C LEU A 233 -11.31 -17.99 -2.78
N VAL A 234 -10.36 -18.84 -3.16
CA VAL A 234 -9.64 -19.70 -2.22
C VAL A 234 -8.94 -18.87 -1.15
N TRP A 235 -8.28 -17.77 -1.54
CA TRP A 235 -7.65 -16.85 -0.59
C TRP A 235 -8.66 -16.25 0.39
N LEU A 236 -9.78 -15.71 -0.11
CA LEU A 236 -10.81 -15.08 0.71
C LEU A 236 -11.52 -16.06 1.64
N CYS A 237 -11.70 -17.32 1.24
CA CYS A 237 -12.32 -18.35 2.08
C CYS A 237 -11.39 -18.90 3.17
N THR A 238 -10.08 -18.95 2.92
CA THR A 238 -9.11 -19.56 3.83
C THR A 238 -8.48 -18.55 4.80
N ALA A 239 -8.10 -17.38 4.30
CA ALA A 239 -7.42 -16.34 5.06
C ALA A 239 -7.75 -14.95 4.47
N PRO A 240 -8.97 -14.44 4.69
CA PRO A 240 -9.38 -13.15 4.14
C PRO A 240 -8.52 -12.01 4.71
N PRO A 241 -8.21 -10.98 3.90
CA PRO A 241 -7.54 -9.77 4.39
C PRO A 241 -8.36 -9.05 5.45
N PHE A 242 -7.70 -8.52 6.47
CA PHE A 242 -8.34 -7.82 7.58
C PHE A 242 -7.56 -6.55 7.98
N PRO A 243 -8.24 -5.52 8.51
CA PRO A 243 -7.57 -4.33 9.01
C PRO A 243 -6.74 -4.67 10.25
N TYR A 244 -5.46 -4.31 10.24
CA TYR A 244 -4.51 -4.55 11.30
C TYR A 244 -3.84 -3.25 11.74
N LEU A 245 -3.65 -3.10 13.05
CA LEU A 245 -2.95 -1.97 13.65
C LEU A 245 -1.48 -2.34 13.78
N ASN A 246 -0.65 -1.82 12.88
CA ASN A 246 0.77 -2.05 12.91
C ASN A 246 1.43 -1.10 13.91
N MET A 247 1.75 -1.62 15.09
CA MET A 247 2.31 -0.85 16.21
C MET A 247 3.85 -0.84 16.24
N ASN A 248 4.50 -1.54 15.30
CA ASN A 248 5.94 -1.83 15.28
C ASN A 248 6.73 -1.01 14.25
N VAL A 249 6.08 -0.14 13.46
CA VAL A 249 6.73 0.58 12.35
C VAL A 249 7.57 1.75 12.85
N ASP A 250 7.07 2.53 13.83
CA ASP A 250 7.72 3.72 14.39
C ASP A 250 7.31 3.97 15.85
N THR A 251 8.23 4.49 16.67
CA THR A 251 8.04 4.86 18.09
C THR A 251 7.18 6.14 18.24
N GLY A 252 5.92 6.08 17.83
CA GLY A 252 4.99 7.20 18.04
C GLY A 252 3.71 7.21 17.22
N ILE A 253 3.62 6.37 16.18
CA ILE A 253 2.46 6.28 15.28
C ILE A 253 1.98 4.83 15.19
N ILE A 254 0.66 4.66 15.03
CA ILE A 254 0.04 3.39 14.67
C ILE A 254 -0.35 3.51 13.20
N VAL A 255 0.22 2.67 12.35
CA VAL A 255 -0.23 2.61 10.96
C VAL A 255 -1.40 1.63 10.89
N VAL A 256 -2.56 2.08 10.39
CA VAL A 256 -3.65 1.15 10.08
C VAL A 256 -3.44 0.68 8.66
N GLU A 257 -3.18 -0.61 8.50
CA GLU A 257 -2.93 -1.26 7.22
C GLU A 257 -3.92 -2.42 7.07
N CYS A 258 -4.10 -2.94 5.86
CA CYS A 258 -4.77 -4.22 5.72
C CYS A 258 -3.70 -5.30 5.71
N ASN A 259 -3.77 -6.23 6.66
CA ASN A 259 -3.00 -7.45 6.61
C ASN A 259 -3.63 -8.38 5.57
N GLU A 260 -2.80 -8.97 4.70
CA GLU A 260 -3.19 -9.87 3.63
C GLU A 260 -3.75 -11.21 4.14
N GLY A 261 -3.59 -11.53 5.43
CA GLY A 261 -4.03 -12.78 6.07
C GLY A 261 -3.10 -13.95 5.76
N SER A 262 -2.86 -14.23 4.48
CA SER A 262 -1.93 -15.25 4.01
C SER A 262 -0.95 -14.70 2.98
N ALA A 263 0.32 -14.62 3.38
CA ALA A 263 1.40 -14.21 2.47
C ALA A 263 1.51 -15.15 1.26
N ILE A 264 1.32 -16.47 1.47
CA ILE A 264 1.38 -17.47 0.40
C ILE A 264 0.29 -17.18 -0.63
N ALA A 265 -0.95 -16.98 -0.20
CA ALA A 265 -2.07 -16.73 -1.11
C ALA A 265 -1.91 -15.40 -1.87
N PHE A 266 -1.43 -14.35 -1.19
CA PHE A 266 -1.08 -13.09 -1.83
C PHE A 266 0.01 -13.27 -2.91
N TYR A 267 1.10 -13.99 -2.61
CA TYR A 267 2.14 -14.28 -3.59
C TYR A 267 1.66 -15.20 -4.71
N CYS A 268 0.68 -16.08 -4.49
CA CYS A 268 0.06 -16.85 -5.57
C CYS A 268 -0.68 -15.95 -6.57
N VAL A 269 -1.43 -14.95 -6.09
CA VAL A 269 -2.09 -13.94 -6.94
C VAL A 269 -1.05 -13.18 -7.76
N LEU A 270 -0.03 -12.62 -7.11
CA LEU A 270 1.04 -11.88 -7.80
C LEU A 270 1.83 -12.78 -8.76
N GLY A 271 2.09 -14.02 -8.37
CA GLY A 271 2.80 -15.01 -9.18
C GLY A 271 2.07 -15.33 -10.48
N PHE A 272 0.73 -15.45 -10.46
CA PHE A 272 -0.05 -15.64 -11.68
C PHE A 272 0.01 -14.42 -12.60
N LEU A 273 -0.10 -13.21 -12.05
CA LEU A 273 0.06 -11.97 -12.83
C LEU A 273 1.47 -11.86 -13.44
N ALA A 274 2.50 -12.17 -12.66
CA ALA A 274 3.89 -12.18 -13.11
C ALA A 274 4.10 -13.20 -14.23
N PHE A 275 3.50 -14.39 -14.12
CA PHE A 275 3.53 -15.41 -15.17
C PHE A 275 2.87 -14.92 -16.47
N LEU A 276 1.67 -14.33 -16.38
CA LEU A 276 0.99 -13.74 -17.54
C LEU A 276 1.82 -12.62 -18.18
N ALA A 277 2.42 -11.75 -17.37
CA ALA A 277 3.28 -10.68 -17.85
C ALA A 277 4.54 -11.22 -18.54
N ALA A 278 5.19 -12.22 -17.96
CA ALA A 278 6.39 -12.84 -18.52
C ALA A 278 6.13 -13.51 -19.87
N ILE A 279 5.07 -14.33 -19.98
CA ILE A 279 4.70 -14.95 -21.26
C ILE A 279 4.35 -13.88 -22.30
N SER A 280 3.55 -12.88 -21.89
CA SER A 280 3.18 -11.77 -22.79
C SER A 280 4.41 -11.03 -23.30
N PHE A 281 5.38 -10.76 -22.42
CA PHE A 281 6.63 -10.10 -22.79
C PHE A 281 7.48 -10.96 -23.72
N ILE A 282 7.65 -12.26 -23.43
CA ILE A 282 8.43 -13.19 -24.27
C ILE A 282 7.84 -13.24 -25.69
N ILE A 283 6.53 -13.45 -25.82
CA ILE A 283 5.89 -13.53 -27.14
C ILE A 283 5.98 -12.17 -27.86
N ALA A 284 5.78 -11.06 -27.14
CA ALA A 284 5.87 -9.72 -27.72
C ALA A 284 7.29 -9.38 -28.16
N PHE A 285 8.31 -9.84 -27.43
CA PHE A 285 9.70 -9.63 -27.79
C PHE A 285 10.10 -10.43 -29.02
N LEU A 286 9.65 -11.68 -29.11
CA LEU A 286 9.89 -12.54 -30.28
C LEU A 286 9.20 -12.00 -31.54
N SER A 287 8.05 -11.34 -31.39
CA SER A 287 7.26 -10.79 -32.50
C SER A 287 7.72 -9.39 -32.96
N ARG A 288 8.67 -8.75 -32.27
CA ARG A 288 9.05 -7.33 -32.52
C ARG A 288 9.54 -7.03 -33.94
N ASN A 289 10.09 -8.03 -34.62
CA ASN A 289 10.67 -7.90 -35.95
C ASN A 289 9.68 -8.23 -37.07
N LEU A 290 8.42 -8.56 -36.74
CA LEU A 290 7.40 -8.86 -37.74
C LEU A 290 7.05 -7.57 -38.51
N PRO A 291 7.03 -7.61 -39.86
CA PRO A 291 6.67 -6.47 -40.70
C PRO A 291 5.16 -6.23 -40.60
N ASP A 292 4.75 -5.47 -39.59
CA ASP A 292 3.35 -5.14 -39.34
C ASP A 292 2.97 -3.78 -39.91
N GLY A 293 1.76 -3.65 -40.45
CA GLY A 293 1.29 -2.47 -41.21
C GLY A 293 1.34 -1.15 -40.43
N PHE A 294 1.50 -1.21 -39.10
CA PHE A 294 1.64 -0.02 -38.24
C PHE A 294 2.68 -0.18 -37.11
N ASN A 295 3.67 -1.08 -37.26
CA ASN A 295 4.61 -1.43 -36.17
C ASN A 295 3.91 -1.83 -34.86
N GLU A 296 2.73 -2.47 -34.95
CA GLU A 296 1.93 -2.79 -33.78
C GLU A 296 2.63 -3.77 -32.84
N ALA A 297 3.30 -4.80 -33.38
CA ALA A 297 4.13 -5.70 -32.58
C ALA A 297 5.17 -4.93 -31.74
N LYS A 298 5.86 -3.96 -32.33
CA LYS A 298 6.87 -3.12 -31.65
C LYS A 298 6.25 -2.27 -30.53
N ASN A 299 5.08 -1.69 -30.76
CA ASN A 299 4.36 -0.92 -29.74
C ASN A 299 3.95 -1.79 -28.55
N ILE A 300 3.51 -3.03 -28.81
CA ILE A 300 3.18 -4.02 -27.77
C ILE A 300 4.43 -4.46 -27.01
N THR A 301 5.56 -4.71 -27.69
CA THR A 301 6.83 -5.04 -27.03
C THR A 301 7.26 -3.91 -26.10
N PHE A 302 7.24 -2.66 -26.59
CA PHE A 302 7.62 -1.50 -25.79
C PHE A 302 6.69 -1.31 -24.58
N SER A 303 5.38 -1.51 -24.76
CA SER A 303 4.42 -1.43 -23.65
C SER A 303 4.67 -2.50 -22.59
N MET A 304 4.98 -3.74 -23.01
CA MET A 304 5.29 -4.84 -22.08
C MET A 304 6.63 -4.62 -21.38
N LEU A 305 7.62 -4.04 -22.06
CA LEU A 305 8.89 -3.66 -21.44
C LEU A 305 8.69 -2.63 -20.32
N VAL A 306 7.92 -1.56 -20.60
CA VAL A 306 7.56 -0.54 -19.60
C VAL A 306 6.82 -1.19 -18.43
N PHE A 307 5.82 -2.03 -18.72
CA PHE A 307 5.08 -2.76 -17.69
C PHE A 307 6.01 -3.58 -16.79
N CYS A 308 6.86 -4.43 -17.37
CA CYS A 308 7.80 -5.26 -16.60
C CYS A 308 8.79 -4.42 -15.79
N SER A 309 9.29 -3.30 -16.35
CA SER A 309 10.20 -2.41 -15.61
C SER A 309 9.57 -1.81 -14.36
N VAL A 310 8.31 -1.35 -14.45
CA VAL A 310 7.57 -0.79 -13.32
C VAL A 310 7.41 -1.84 -12.21
N TRP A 311 7.02 -3.06 -12.55
CA TRP A 311 6.82 -4.13 -11.57
C TRP A 311 8.12 -4.69 -11.00
N LEU A 312 9.21 -4.70 -11.77
CA LEU A 312 10.54 -5.06 -11.26
C LEU A 312 11.06 -4.01 -10.26
N THR A 313 10.84 -2.72 -10.52
CA THR A 313 11.20 -1.64 -9.59
C THR A 313 10.26 -1.56 -8.38
N PHE A 314 9.00 -2.00 -8.53
CA PHE A 314 8.05 -2.07 -7.43
C PHE A 314 8.54 -2.99 -6.29
N ILE A 315 9.12 -4.15 -6.58
CA ILE A 315 9.56 -5.11 -5.56
C ILE A 315 10.52 -4.49 -4.52
N PRO A 316 11.68 -3.92 -4.91
CA PRO A 316 12.58 -3.30 -3.94
C PRO A 316 11.98 -2.05 -3.28
N ALA A 317 11.15 -1.28 -4.00
CA ALA A 317 10.49 -0.11 -3.42
C ALA A 317 9.48 -0.53 -2.33
N TYR A 318 8.65 -1.54 -2.59
CA TYR A 318 7.68 -2.11 -1.65
C TYR A 318 8.37 -2.63 -0.38
N LEU A 319 9.48 -3.37 -0.54
CA LEU A 319 10.25 -3.92 0.60
C LEU A 319 11.02 -2.84 1.39
N SER A 320 11.39 -1.73 0.76
CA SER A 320 12.15 -0.65 1.40
C SER A 320 11.26 0.41 2.07
N THR A 321 10.03 0.59 1.60
CA THR A 321 9.08 1.56 2.16
C THR A 321 8.27 0.94 3.29
N ARG A 322 7.85 1.77 4.25
CA ARG A 322 7.00 1.35 5.38
C ARG A 322 5.77 2.23 5.50
N GLY A 323 4.72 1.67 6.09
CA GLY A 323 3.51 2.41 6.44
C GLY A 323 2.71 2.83 5.21
N LYS A 324 2.13 4.04 5.28
CA LYS A 324 1.29 4.61 4.20
C LYS A 324 1.99 4.75 2.83
N TYR A 325 3.33 4.81 2.82
CA TYR A 325 4.11 4.92 1.59
C TYR A 325 4.15 3.62 0.79
N THR A 326 4.07 2.45 1.45
CA THR A 326 4.03 1.14 0.79
C THR A 326 2.80 1.03 -0.12
N VAL A 327 1.64 1.47 0.38
CA VAL A 327 0.39 1.54 -0.38
C VAL A 327 0.49 2.54 -1.54
N ALA A 328 1.13 3.69 -1.31
CA ALA A 328 1.33 4.70 -2.35
C ALA A 328 2.20 4.17 -3.51
N VAL A 329 3.24 3.41 -3.21
CA VAL A 329 4.11 2.76 -4.22
C VAL A 329 3.33 1.74 -5.05
N GLU A 330 2.42 0.98 -4.43
CA GLU A 330 1.52 0.04 -5.14
C GLU A 330 0.58 0.77 -6.10
N ILE A 331 -0.09 1.84 -5.63
CA ILE A 331 -0.94 2.69 -6.46
C ILE A 331 -0.15 3.26 -7.64
N PHE A 332 1.06 3.77 -7.39
CA PHE A 332 1.92 4.32 -8.43
C PHE A 332 2.28 3.25 -9.48
N ALA A 333 2.65 2.04 -9.06
CA ALA A 333 2.95 0.93 -9.97
C ALA A 333 1.73 0.54 -10.83
N ILE A 334 0.53 0.49 -10.22
CA ILE A 334 -0.73 0.24 -10.93
C ILE A 334 -1.00 1.31 -11.99
N GLN A 335 -0.88 2.59 -11.63
CA GLN A 335 -1.13 3.72 -12.53
C GLN A 335 -0.09 3.78 -13.65
N ALA A 336 1.21 3.71 -13.31
CA ALA A 336 2.30 3.82 -14.28
C ALA A 336 2.28 2.67 -15.29
N SER A 337 2.05 1.43 -14.84
CA SER A 337 1.95 0.28 -15.73
C SER A 337 0.72 0.36 -16.64
N SER A 338 -0.43 0.76 -16.11
CA SER A 338 -1.65 0.96 -16.90
C SER A 338 -1.53 2.11 -17.91
N ALA A 339 -0.91 3.22 -17.50
CA ALA A 339 -0.64 4.36 -18.38
C ALA A 339 0.37 4.00 -19.47
N GLY A 340 1.39 3.19 -19.17
CA GLY A 340 2.33 2.66 -20.16
C GLY A 340 1.62 1.82 -21.23
N LEU A 341 0.72 0.92 -20.82
CA LEU A 341 -0.09 0.13 -21.75
C LEU A 341 -1.01 1.00 -22.61
N LEU A 342 -1.73 1.93 -21.99
CA LEU A 342 -2.62 2.86 -22.69
C LEU A 342 -1.84 3.71 -23.71
N GLY A 343 -0.74 4.30 -23.25
CA GLY A 343 0.09 5.22 -24.00
C GLY A 343 0.75 4.56 -25.21
N CYS A 344 1.38 3.41 -25.00
CA CYS A 344 2.16 2.77 -26.06
C CYS A 344 1.26 2.07 -27.10
N ILE A 345 0.13 1.48 -26.68
CA ILE A 345 -0.72 0.69 -27.59
C ILE A 345 -1.77 1.55 -28.31
N PHE A 346 -2.37 2.53 -27.63
CA PHE A 346 -3.55 3.22 -28.14
C PHE A 346 -3.28 4.65 -28.62
N ILE A 347 -2.39 5.42 -27.99
CA ILE A 347 -2.10 6.80 -28.42
C ILE A 347 -1.60 6.87 -29.87
N PRO A 348 -0.66 6.01 -30.33
CA PRO A 348 -0.26 6.00 -31.75
C PRO A 348 -1.43 5.73 -32.70
N LYS A 349 -2.40 4.90 -32.28
CA LYS A 349 -3.58 4.59 -33.09
C LYS A 349 -4.57 5.75 -33.13
N CYS A 350 -4.81 6.42 -32.00
CA CYS A 350 -5.61 7.63 -31.95
C CYS A 350 -5.00 8.75 -32.81
N TYR A 351 -3.67 8.92 -32.78
CA TYR A 351 -2.96 9.87 -33.63
C TYR A 351 -3.23 9.60 -35.12
N ILE A 352 -3.11 8.35 -35.57
CA ILE A 352 -3.38 8.00 -36.97
C ILE A 352 -4.86 8.23 -37.32
N ILE A 353 -5.79 7.80 -36.46
CA ILE A 353 -7.23 7.94 -36.71
C ILE A 353 -7.66 9.41 -36.86
N LEU A 354 -7.12 10.30 -36.02
CA LEU A 354 -7.55 11.70 -35.96
C LEU A 354 -6.75 12.63 -36.89
N LEU A 355 -5.42 12.45 -36.94
CA LEU A 355 -4.51 13.40 -37.59
C LEU A 355 -3.95 12.90 -38.92
N ARG A 356 -4.06 11.59 -39.22
CA ARG A 356 -3.59 10.99 -40.48
C ARG A 356 -4.63 10.04 -41.11
N PRO A 357 -5.83 10.54 -41.47
CA PRO A 357 -6.86 9.73 -42.09
C PRO A 357 -6.46 9.16 -43.47
N ASP A 358 -5.45 9.75 -44.13
CA ASP A 358 -4.79 9.26 -45.35
C ASP A 358 -4.24 7.82 -45.19
N MET A 359 -3.72 7.51 -44.01
CA MET A 359 -3.18 6.18 -43.65
C MET A 359 -4.27 5.17 -43.28
N ASN A 360 -5.54 5.61 -43.20
CA ASN A 360 -6.69 4.78 -42.83
C ASN A 360 -7.39 4.14 -44.05
N SER A 361 -6.73 4.09 -45.21
CA SER A 361 -7.25 3.44 -46.42
C SER A 361 -6.85 1.97 -46.46
N ARG A 362 -7.73 1.09 -46.99
CA ARG A 362 -7.42 -0.36 -47.16
C ARG A 362 -6.18 -0.64 -48.00
N LYS A 363 -5.71 0.33 -48.80
CA LYS A 363 -4.50 0.20 -49.64
C LYS A 363 -3.20 0.32 -48.84
N CYS A 364 -3.21 1.02 -47.71
CA CYS A 364 -2.03 1.20 -46.83
C CYS A 364 -1.89 0.11 -45.75
N LEU A 365 -2.85 -0.81 -45.66
CA LEU A 365 -2.96 -1.88 -44.65
C LEU A 365 -2.42 -3.24 -45.15
N LYS A 366 -1.89 -3.30 -46.36
CA LYS A 366 -1.48 -4.52 -47.06
C LYS A 366 0.01 -4.76 -46.96
#